data_AF-A0A956CNR6-F1
#
_entry.id   AF-A0A956CNR6-F1
#
_cell.length_a   1.000
_cell.length_b   1.000
_cell.length_c   1.000
_cell.angle_alpha   90.00
_cell.angle_beta   90.00
_cell.angle_gamma   90.00
#
_symmetry.space_group_name_H-M   'P 1'
#
loop_
_entity.id
_entity.type
_entity.pdbx_description
1 polymer ?
#
loop_
_entity_poly.entity_id
_entity_poly.type
_entity_poly.pdbx_seq_one_letter_code
_entity_poly.pdbx_strand_id
1 'polypeptide(L)'
;MITIRTWASPTTYLFAICFLGIALEGCMGVVGDTETASDSEQADLLLRADTERTLTGTLDANGIHTRRRGVRIDADGTLLVTLSWSDPAADFDLRLKRGTTVLAQGEPTDETAHEIVRDVRKGERYTVEAIALEGMDNYVISIRLVGAEDPTSDPNPDAGTPDTGTPDASNPPPADSCGNGICGATEACDTCAADCGACTTPTAGERPTRANTGPRYPLTNMTPEQFFESRTCNRQRITGAVNFDQGWMKGQTFNITDCEINGHVIVYIQGGGQPLALSEMPVINIRYTDILGGFVTLNASKLTVDHSYVHEGSQFGLKDVWVPFITAPAPYTFTNTMMHAPYFTQPIHSEVIHVADYGEGMRFTNVAFVQAGGPLDNTGITAVINFHGKNAVFDGCHFLWDGPTPAYYTVYVDGPGNVVKNSWFERGGASYVYPDSDTMGTFVNNRDADSGMAIALP
;
A
#
# COMPACT_ATOMS: atom_id res chain seq x y z
N MET A 1 -4.97 -21.77 55.53
CA MET A 1 -3.51 -21.76 55.69
C MET A 1 -2.90 -22.26 54.38
N ILE A 2 -2.59 -21.34 53.46
CA ILE A 2 -1.74 -21.56 52.29
C ILE A 2 -0.86 -20.31 52.20
N THR A 3 0.44 -20.52 52.31
CA THR A 3 1.48 -19.49 52.34
C THR A 3 1.89 -19.17 50.90
N ILE A 4 1.67 -17.94 50.45
CA ILE A 4 2.23 -17.44 49.18
C ILE A 4 3.56 -16.76 49.51
N ARG A 5 4.67 -17.32 49.00
CA ARG A 5 5.99 -16.68 49.05
C ARG A 5 6.05 -15.60 47.98
N THR A 6 6.35 -14.38 48.39
CA THR A 6 6.75 -13.28 47.52
C THR A 6 8.20 -13.44 47.09
N TRP A 7 8.47 -13.21 45.81
CA TRP A 7 9.77 -12.76 45.32
C TRP A 7 9.54 -11.40 44.65
N ALA A 8 10.08 -10.35 45.28
CA ALA A 8 10.37 -9.06 44.67
C ALA A 8 11.69 -9.23 43.87
N SER A 9 12.03 -8.54 42.77
CA SER A 9 11.68 -7.21 42.23
C SER A 9 12.26 -7.14 40.76
N PRO A 10 12.46 -5.97 40.11
CA PRO A 10 11.46 -5.19 39.38
C PRO A 10 11.90 -4.84 37.93
N THR A 11 10.96 -4.57 37.03
CA THR A 11 10.99 -3.34 36.23
C THR A 11 9.61 -3.08 35.66
N THR A 12 9.05 -1.96 36.08
CA THR A 12 7.74 -1.45 35.76
C THR A 12 7.85 -0.49 34.60
N TYR A 13 6.95 -0.56 33.61
CA TYR A 13 6.45 0.65 32.97
C TYR A 13 4.92 0.67 33.04
N LEU A 14 4.46 1.77 33.61
CA LEU A 14 3.09 2.16 33.93
C LEU A 14 2.35 2.52 32.64
N PHE A 15 1.09 2.12 32.51
CA PHE A 15 0.06 2.94 31.85
C PHE A 15 -1.16 2.96 32.77
N ALA A 16 -1.52 4.17 33.19
CA ALA A 16 -2.73 4.56 33.91
C ALA A 16 -3.54 5.49 32.97
N ILE A 17 -4.84 5.81 33.07
CA ILE A 17 -6.09 5.35 33.70
C ILE A 17 -7.18 6.38 33.23
N CYS A 18 -8.47 5.97 33.12
CA CYS A 18 -9.73 6.78 33.21
C CYS A 18 -10.23 7.65 32.02
N PHE A 19 -11.54 7.98 31.83
CA PHE A 19 -12.73 8.04 32.71
C PHE A 19 -14.09 7.87 31.94
N LEU A 20 -15.17 7.73 32.72
CA LEU A 20 -16.62 7.60 32.44
C LEU A 20 -17.37 8.93 32.74
N GLY A 21 -18.49 9.28 32.07
CA GLY A 21 -19.49 10.26 32.59
C GLY A 21 -20.50 10.88 31.59
N ILE A 22 -21.76 11.08 32.03
CA ILE A 22 -22.99 11.43 31.27
C ILE A 22 -23.66 12.74 31.83
N ALA A 23 -24.40 13.49 30.97
CA ALA A 23 -25.68 14.27 31.15
C ALA A 23 -25.80 15.83 31.34
N LEU A 24 -26.65 16.40 30.45
CA LEU A 24 -27.86 17.31 30.57
C LEU A 24 -27.84 18.88 30.63
N GLU A 25 -28.67 19.47 29.73
CA GLU A 25 -29.52 20.72 29.70
C GLU A 25 -28.92 22.12 30.05
N GLY A 26 -29.22 23.29 29.44
CA GLY A 26 -30.08 23.79 28.34
C GLY A 26 -30.24 25.35 28.46
N CYS A 27 -30.38 26.13 27.37
CA CYS A 27 -31.18 27.39 27.23
C CYS A 27 -30.93 28.17 25.90
N MET A 28 -31.98 28.87 25.43
CA MET A 28 -32.21 29.43 24.08
C MET A 28 -31.54 30.79 23.74
N GLY A 29 -31.31 31.02 22.44
CA GLY A 29 -31.21 32.34 21.79
C GLY A 29 -31.08 32.22 20.26
N VAL A 30 -32.05 32.76 19.50
CA VAL A 30 -32.11 32.73 18.02
C VAL A 30 -31.35 33.93 17.44
N VAL A 31 -30.32 33.73 16.60
CA VAL A 31 -30.00 34.46 15.33
C VAL A 31 -28.89 33.71 14.57
N GLY A 32 -29.16 33.33 13.31
CA GLY A 32 -28.19 32.85 12.29
C GLY A 32 -27.92 31.36 12.33
N ASP A 33 -28.27 30.61 11.27
CA ASP A 33 -28.04 29.17 11.17
C ASP A 33 -26.56 28.83 11.42
N THR A 34 -26.27 28.47 12.66
CA THR A 34 -24.97 27.96 13.11
C THR A 34 -25.16 26.47 13.29
N GLU A 35 -24.73 25.68 12.30
CA GLU A 35 -24.74 24.22 12.38
C GLU A 35 -23.69 23.76 13.40
N THR A 36 -24.08 23.54 14.66
CA THR A 36 -23.30 22.76 15.61
C THR A 36 -23.73 21.30 15.55
N ALA A 37 -23.11 20.51 14.67
CA ALA A 37 -23.24 19.06 14.62
C ALA A 37 -21.84 18.41 14.75
N SER A 38 -21.78 17.26 15.42
CA SER A 38 -20.56 16.46 15.59
C SER A 38 -20.02 15.95 14.23
N ASP A 39 -18.71 16.01 14.06
CA ASP A 39 -17.95 16.04 12.79
C ASP A 39 -17.97 14.77 11.89
N SER A 40 -18.94 13.86 12.00
CA SER A 40 -18.97 12.64 11.17
C SER A 40 -20.17 12.47 10.22
N GLU A 41 -21.20 13.33 10.28
CA GLU A 41 -22.42 13.16 9.47
C GLU A 41 -22.92 14.44 8.74
N GLN A 42 -22.09 15.46 8.56
CA GLN A 42 -22.49 16.59 7.69
C GLN A 42 -22.38 16.21 6.21
N ALA A 43 -23.43 16.54 5.44
CA ALA A 43 -23.44 16.34 4.00
C ALA A 43 -22.30 17.12 3.33
N ASP A 44 -21.70 16.52 2.31
CA ASP A 44 -20.61 17.14 1.57
C ASP A 44 -21.01 18.49 1.00
N LEU A 45 -20.07 19.43 1.05
CA LEU A 45 -20.23 20.72 0.43
C LEU A 45 -19.92 20.60 -1.07
N LEU A 46 -20.93 20.80 -1.91
CA LEU A 46 -20.75 20.80 -3.37
C LEU A 46 -20.21 22.16 -3.84
N LEU A 47 -19.02 22.16 -4.42
CA LEU A 47 -18.40 23.34 -5.04
C LEU A 47 -18.58 23.30 -6.55
N ARG A 48 -19.16 24.39 -7.07
CA ARG A 48 -19.23 24.67 -8.51
C ARG A 48 -18.13 25.65 -8.89
N ALA A 49 -17.79 25.72 -10.17
CA ALA A 49 -16.85 26.71 -10.68
C ALA A 49 -17.26 28.11 -10.21
N ASP A 50 -16.26 28.88 -9.77
CA ASP A 50 -16.34 30.25 -9.28
C ASP A 50 -17.25 30.46 -8.07
N THR A 51 -17.45 29.40 -7.28
CA THR A 51 -18.15 29.49 -6.00
C THR A 51 -17.17 29.48 -4.82
N GLU A 52 -17.46 30.35 -3.85
CA GLU A 52 -16.78 30.40 -2.57
C GLU A 52 -17.73 29.95 -1.45
N ARG A 53 -17.16 29.28 -0.46
CA ARG A 53 -17.84 28.83 0.75
C ARG A 53 -16.97 29.12 1.95
N THR A 54 -17.61 29.58 3.01
CA THR A 54 -16.93 29.94 4.25
C THR A 54 -17.43 29.04 5.38
N LEU A 55 -16.50 28.49 6.15
CA LEU A 55 -16.76 27.76 7.38
C LEU A 55 -16.17 28.56 8.53
N THR A 56 -16.92 28.73 9.61
CA THR A 56 -16.45 29.42 10.81
C THR A 56 -16.65 28.52 12.02
N GLY A 57 -15.75 28.60 12.99
CA GLY A 57 -15.90 27.85 14.23
C GLY A 57 -14.80 28.22 15.23
N THR A 58 -14.70 27.42 16.29
CA THR A 58 -13.63 27.52 17.29
C THR A 58 -12.81 26.24 17.25
N LEU A 59 -11.49 26.40 17.29
CA LEU A 59 -10.50 25.34 17.42
C LEU A 59 -9.78 25.51 18.76
N ASP A 60 -9.54 24.40 19.44
CA ASP A 60 -8.90 24.39 20.77
C ASP A 60 -7.94 23.20 20.87
N ALA A 61 -6.66 23.50 21.07
CA ALA A 61 -5.62 22.51 21.28
C ALA A 61 -5.75 21.75 22.62
N ASN A 62 -6.70 22.10 23.50
CA ASN A 62 -7.03 21.35 24.72
C ASN A 62 -8.40 20.65 24.67
N GLY A 63 -9.11 20.75 23.54
CA GLY A 63 -10.49 20.29 23.40
C GLY A 63 -10.75 19.69 22.02
N ILE A 64 -11.34 20.48 21.12
CA ILE A 64 -11.59 20.04 19.74
C ILE A 64 -10.35 20.34 18.91
N HIS A 65 -9.48 19.34 18.84
CA HIS A 65 -8.20 19.46 18.14
C HIS A 65 -8.33 19.50 16.62
N THR A 66 -9.47 19.08 16.04
CA THR A 66 -9.58 18.90 14.59
C THR A 66 -11.00 19.16 14.11
N ARG A 67 -11.13 19.89 13.00
CA ARG A 67 -12.38 20.10 12.26
C ARG A 67 -12.22 19.64 10.83
N ARG A 68 -13.24 18.95 10.32
CA ARG A 68 -13.22 18.34 8.98
C ARG A 68 -14.46 18.74 8.20
N ARG A 69 -14.29 19.05 6.91
CA ARG A 69 -15.42 19.20 5.99
C ARG A 69 -15.14 18.45 4.69
N GLY A 70 -16.09 17.59 4.32
CA GLY A 70 -16.13 16.95 3.01
C GLY A 70 -16.55 17.95 1.92
N VAL A 71 -15.83 17.95 0.81
CA VAL A 71 -16.03 18.84 -0.34
C VAL A 71 -16.14 17.99 -1.61
N ARG A 72 -17.19 18.18 -2.41
CA ARG A 72 -17.35 17.57 -3.73
C ARG A 72 -17.15 18.62 -4.82
N ILE A 73 -16.39 18.27 -5.84
CA ILE A 73 -16.05 19.15 -6.95
C ILE A 73 -17.01 18.90 -8.12
N ASP A 74 -17.71 19.93 -8.62
CA ASP A 74 -18.69 19.82 -9.73
C ASP A 74 -18.15 20.32 -11.08
N ALA A 75 -16.93 20.87 -11.09
CA ALA A 75 -16.22 21.33 -12.29
C ALA A 75 -14.70 21.20 -12.11
N ASP A 76 -13.97 20.94 -13.19
CA ASP A 76 -12.50 21.01 -13.17
C ASP A 76 -12.04 22.45 -12.86
N GLY A 77 -10.94 22.59 -12.14
CA GLY A 77 -10.42 23.92 -11.79
C GLY A 77 -9.35 23.88 -10.72
N THR A 78 -9.07 25.04 -10.14
CA THR A 78 -8.12 25.19 -9.04
C THR A 78 -8.88 25.46 -7.75
N LEU A 79 -8.70 24.57 -6.77
CA LEU A 79 -9.20 24.73 -5.41
C LEU A 79 -8.24 25.61 -4.61
N LEU A 80 -8.77 26.71 -4.08
CA LEU A 80 -8.12 27.59 -3.15
C LEU A 80 -8.74 27.38 -1.76
N VAL A 81 -7.93 27.02 -0.77
CA VAL A 81 -8.38 26.85 0.61
C VAL A 81 -7.54 27.73 1.51
N THR A 82 -8.17 28.65 2.22
CA THR A 82 -7.50 29.55 3.16
C THR A 82 -8.06 29.33 4.55
N LEU A 83 -7.20 29.05 5.53
CA LEU A 83 -7.51 29.05 6.96
C LEU A 83 -6.98 30.35 7.55
N SER A 84 -7.77 31.06 8.34
CA SER A 84 -7.34 32.26 9.07
C SER A 84 -7.91 32.29 10.48
N TRP A 85 -7.18 32.92 11.40
CA TRP A 85 -7.58 33.16 12.79
C TRP A 85 -7.09 34.55 13.24
N SER A 86 -7.29 34.92 14.50
CA SER A 86 -7.07 36.28 15.02
C SER A 86 -6.06 36.38 16.16
N ASP A 87 -5.87 35.31 16.94
CA ASP A 87 -4.89 35.23 18.02
C ASP A 87 -3.55 34.72 17.49
N PRO A 88 -2.50 35.57 17.40
CA PRO A 88 -1.19 35.14 16.93
C PRO A 88 -0.48 34.18 17.91
N ALA A 89 -1.02 33.97 19.12
CA ALA A 89 -0.51 32.96 20.05
C ALA A 89 -1.09 31.55 19.77
N ALA A 90 -2.13 31.43 18.94
CA ALA A 90 -2.64 30.14 18.48
C ALA A 90 -1.88 29.66 17.23
N ASP A 91 -1.63 28.35 17.16
CA ASP A 91 -0.97 27.70 16.03
C ASP A 91 -1.92 26.66 15.42
N PHE A 92 -2.41 26.93 14.21
CA PHE A 92 -3.32 26.06 13.49
C PHE A 92 -2.71 25.53 12.19
N ASP A 93 -2.92 24.25 11.91
CA ASP A 93 -2.49 23.60 10.67
C ASP A 93 -3.68 23.36 9.73
N LEU A 94 -3.44 23.47 8.42
CA LEU A 94 -4.44 23.23 7.38
C LEU A 94 -3.98 22.06 6.50
N ARG A 95 -4.88 21.10 6.26
CA ARG A 95 -4.59 19.94 5.40
C ARG A 95 -5.71 19.70 4.40
N LEU A 96 -5.31 19.36 3.18
CA LEU A 96 -6.21 18.84 2.16
C LEU A 96 -5.98 17.35 1.99
N LYS A 97 -7.03 16.56 2.19
CA LYS A 97 -6.98 15.09 2.10
C LYS A 97 -7.87 14.56 0.98
N ARG A 98 -7.51 13.39 0.46
CA ARG A 98 -8.37 12.53 -0.36
C ARG A 98 -8.38 11.15 0.28
N GLY A 99 -9.53 10.77 0.85
CA GLY A 99 -9.59 9.64 1.77
C GLY A 99 -8.74 9.89 3.01
N THR A 100 -7.80 8.99 3.31
CA THR A 100 -6.85 9.12 4.43
C THR A 100 -5.54 9.80 4.02
N THR A 101 -5.26 9.94 2.72
CA THR A 101 -4.02 10.51 2.20
C THR A 101 -4.02 12.03 2.29
N VAL A 102 -2.97 12.61 2.88
CA VAL A 102 -2.71 14.05 2.84
C VAL A 102 -2.09 14.41 1.49
N LEU A 103 -2.78 15.26 0.72
CA LEU A 103 -2.34 15.70 -0.60
C LEU A 103 -1.53 17.01 -0.54
N ALA A 104 -1.89 17.87 0.40
CA ALA A 104 -1.22 19.15 0.64
C ALA A 104 -1.38 19.55 2.11
N GLN A 105 -0.37 20.23 2.62
CA GLN A 105 -0.39 20.96 3.88
C GLN A 105 -0.37 22.45 3.54
N GLY A 106 -1.07 23.26 4.33
CA GLY A 106 -1.19 24.69 4.11
C GLY A 106 0.11 25.41 4.41
N GLU A 107 0.56 26.21 3.45
CA GLU A 107 1.73 27.07 3.63
C GLU A 107 1.29 28.34 4.36
N PRO A 108 2.06 28.84 5.35
CA PRO A 108 1.73 30.06 6.06
C PRO A 108 1.80 31.26 5.11
N THR A 109 0.75 32.07 5.06
CA THR A 109 0.70 33.31 4.28
C THR A 109 0.95 34.53 5.16
N ASP A 110 0.62 34.45 6.45
CA ASP A 110 1.00 35.37 7.52
C ASP A 110 1.05 34.62 8.88
N GLU A 111 1.21 35.35 10.00
CA GLU A 111 1.28 34.76 11.35
C GLU A 111 -0.03 34.09 11.80
N THR A 112 -1.14 34.33 11.10
CA THR A 112 -2.50 33.92 11.47
C THR A 112 -3.29 33.32 10.30
N ALA A 113 -2.61 32.87 9.24
CA ALA A 113 -3.26 32.31 8.06
C ALA A 113 -2.40 31.31 7.29
N HIS A 114 -3.05 30.27 6.77
CA HIS A 114 -2.47 29.23 5.91
C HIS A 114 -3.27 29.09 4.61
N GLU A 115 -2.59 28.79 3.49
CA GLU A 115 -3.23 28.61 2.19
C GLU A 115 -2.80 27.30 1.50
N ILE A 116 -3.77 26.66 0.83
CA ILE A 116 -3.55 25.55 -0.10
C ILE A 116 -4.10 25.94 -1.47
N VAL A 117 -3.27 25.80 -2.50
CA VAL A 117 -3.64 25.93 -3.91
C VAL A 117 -3.47 24.58 -4.59
N ARG A 118 -4.54 24.02 -5.17
CA ARG A 118 -4.48 22.70 -5.79
C ARG A 118 -5.42 22.55 -6.98
N ASP A 119 -4.90 22.02 -8.09
CA ASP A 119 -5.76 21.61 -9.20
C ASP A 119 -6.61 20.39 -8.82
N VAL A 120 -7.89 20.48 -9.13
CA VAL A 120 -8.92 19.48 -8.79
C VAL A 120 -9.77 19.15 -10.00
N ARG A 121 -10.37 17.95 -9.99
CA ARG A 121 -11.22 17.48 -11.09
C ARG A 121 -12.66 17.30 -10.64
N LYS A 122 -13.58 17.52 -11.57
CA LYS A 122 -15.00 17.24 -11.43
C LYS A 122 -15.23 15.80 -10.97
N GLY A 123 -16.12 15.64 -9.99
CA GLY A 123 -16.50 14.35 -9.41
C GLY A 123 -15.63 13.94 -8.22
N GLU A 124 -14.47 14.56 -8.00
CA GLU A 124 -13.61 14.23 -6.88
C GLU A 124 -14.19 14.72 -5.53
N ARG A 125 -13.88 13.98 -4.47
CA ARG A 125 -14.22 14.32 -3.09
C ARG A 125 -12.95 14.55 -2.28
N TYR A 126 -12.89 15.68 -1.61
CA TYR A 126 -11.81 16.09 -0.74
C TYR A 126 -12.30 16.24 0.70
N THR A 127 -11.37 16.19 1.65
CA THR A 127 -11.62 16.62 3.03
C THR A 127 -10.67 17.76 3.34
N VAL A 128 -11.23 18.92 3.66
CA VAL A 128 -10.47 20.03 4.25
C VAL A 128 -10.45 19.80 5.75
N GLU A 129 -9.26 19.79 6.34
CA GLU A 129 -9.03 19.56 7.76
C GLU A 129 -8.25 20.74 8.34
N ALA A 130 -8.79 21.36 9.40
CA ALA A 130 -8.08 22.34 10.21
C ALA A 130 -7.80 21.75 11.59
N ILE A 131 -6.59 21.95 12.10
CA ILE A 131 -6.07 21.31 13.30
C ILE A 131 -5.54 22.38 14.25
N ALA A 132 -5.88 22.30 15.53
CA ALA A 132 -5.24 23.10 16.57
C ALA A 132 -3.97 22.41 17.08
N LEU A 133 -2.80 23.01 16.85
CA LEU A 133 -1.53 22.54 17.38
C LEU A 133 -1.24 23.16 18.75
N GLU A 134 -1.49 24.46 18.89
CA GLU A 134 -1.36 25.21 20.14
C GLU A 134 -2.45 26.30 20.25
N GLY A 135 -2.85 26.64 21.48
CA GLY A 135 -3.81 27.70 21.74
C GLY A 135 -5.27 27.38 21.40
N MET A 136 -6.11 28.40 21.48
CA MET A 136 -7.53 28.35 21.12
C MET A 136 -7.92 29.67 20.48
N ASP A 137 -8.62 29.61 19.35
CA ASP A 137 -9.20 30.78 18.72
C ASP A 137 -10.35 30.40 17.78
N ASN A 138 -11.11 31.41 17.37
CA ASN A 138 -12.05 31.30 16.27
C ASN A 138 -11.31 31.31 14.95
N TYR A 139 -11.72 30.42 14.05
CA TYR A 139 -11.15 30.31 12.73
C TYR A 139 -12.18 30.61 11.65
N VAL A 140 -11.68 30.98 10.47
CA VAL A 140 -12.43 31.10 9.22
C VAL A 140 -11.70 30.29 8.15
N ILE A 141 -12.38 29.30 7.57
CA ILE A 141 -11.91 28.59 6.37
C ILE A 141 -12.70 29.12 5.17
N SER A 142 -12.01 29.73 4.19
CA SER A 142 -12.57 29.97 2.86
C SER A 142 -12.17 28.85 1.91
N ILE A 143 -13.14 28.34 1.14
CA ILE A 143 -12.97 27.30 0.15
C ILE A 143 -13.55 27.82 -1.17
N ARG A 144 -12.68 28.07 -2.15
CA ARG A 144 -13.05 28.60 -3.46
C ARG A 144 -12.60 27.66 -4.56
N LEU A 145 -13.48 27.37 -5.51
CA LEU A 145 -13.12 26.69 -6.75
C LEU A 145 -13.07 27.72 -7.87
N VAL A 146 -11.89 27.94 -8.46
CA VAL A 146 -11.72 28.76 -9.65
C VAL A 146 -11.85 27.84 -10.85
N GLY A 147 -12.78 28.13 -11.78
CA GLY A 147 -12.96 27.28 -12.97
C GLY A 147 -11.68 27.21 -13.81
N ALA A 148 -11.41 26.05 -14.43
CA ALA A 148 -10.36 25.98 -15.44
C ALA A 148 -10.72 26.94 -16.59
N GLU A 149 -9.88 27.93 -16.88
CA GLU A 149 -10.05 28.77 -18.06
C GLU A 149 -10.08 27.85 -19.30
N ASP A 150 -11.13 27.94 -20.11
CA ASP A 150 -11.26 27.17 -21.35
C ASP A 150 -10.09 27.54 -22.29
N PRO A 151 -9.12 26.64 -22.51
CA PRO A 151 -7.95 26.93 -23.33
C PRO A 151 -8.30 27.06 -24.82
N THR A 152 -9.58 26.90 -25.21
CA THR A 152 -10.03 27.06 -26.60
C THR A 152 -10.47 28.48 -26.97
N SER A 153 -10.38 29.44 -26.04
CA SER A 153 -10.73 30.85 -26.32
C SER A 153 -9.54 31.71 -26.75
N ASP A 154 -8.80 31.27 -27.78
CA ASP A 154 -7.88 32.15 -28.52
C ASP A 154 -8.57 32.70 -29.79
N PRO A 155 -8.81 34.02 -29.92
CA PRO A 155 -9.37 34.61 -31.12
C PRO A 155 -8.24 35.02 -32.07
N ASN A 156 -7.68 34.09 -32.83
CA ASN A 156 -6.86 34.49 -33.99
C ASN A 156 -6.91 33.49 -35.16
N PRO A 157 -7.60 33.82 -36.27
CA PRO A 157 -7.51 33.06 -37.51
C PRO A 157 -6.44 33.71 -38.40
N ASP A 158 -5.32 33.03 -38.61
CA ASP A 158 -4.55 33.27 -39.83
C ASP A 158 -4.09 31.96 -40.47
N ALA A 159 -4.50 31.83 -41.72
CA ALA A 159 -4.29 30.68 -42.58
C ALA A 159 -3.03 30.89 -43.42
N GLY A 160 -2.20 29.85 -43.54
CA GLY A 160 -0.99 29.93 -44.36
C GLY A 160 -0.44 28.58 -44.82
N THR A 161 -1.01 28.09 -45.92
CA THR A 161 -0.43 27.27 -47.01
C THR A 161 0.31 25.93 -46.75
N PRO A 162 0.05 24.87 -47.58
CA PRO A 162 0.84 23.64 -47.61
C PRO A 162 2.05 23.72 -48.54
N ASP A 163 3.22 23.31 -48.05
CA ASP A 163 4.44 23.14 -48.84
C ASP A 163 4.54 21.71 -49.40
N THR A 164 4.75 21.60 -50.72
CA THR A 164 4.98 20.34 -51.44
C THR A 164 6.49 20.18 -51.69
N GLY A 165 7.17 19.48 -50.77
CA GLY A 165 8.59 19.13 -50.87
C GLY A 165 8.82 17.64 -51.19
N THR A 166 9.73 17.39 -52.12
CA THR A 166 10.16 16.13 -52.75
C THR A 166 11.00 15.24 -51.79
N PRO A 167 11.10 13.90 -51.97
CA PRO A 167 11.70 13.01 -50.96
C PRO A 167 13.24 13.01 -51.01
N ASP A 168 13.87 13.33 -49.87
CA ASP A 168 15.30 13.15 -49.64
C ASP A 168 15.60 11.76 -49.05
N ALA A 169 16.64 11.11 -49.56
CA ALA A 169 17.03 9.73 -49.29
C ALA A 169 18.05 9.62 -48.14
N SER A 170 17.91 10.45 -47.10
CA SER A 170 18.84 10.53 -45.98
C SER A 170 18.20 10.28 -44.62
N ASN A 171 16.91 9.91 -44.56
CA ASN A 171 16.24 9.67 -43.29
C ASN A 171 16.66 8.32 -42.68
N PRO A 172 17.14 8.29 -41.42
CA PRO A 172 17.27 7.04 -40.68
C PRO A 172 15.91 6.33 -40.66
N PRO A 173 15.85 4.99 -40.64
CA PRO A 173 14.59 4.29 -40.48
C PRO A 173 13.85 4.85 -39.24
N PRO A 174 12.50 4.96 -39.28
CA PRO A 174 11.73 5.48 -38.16
C PRO A 174 12.17 4.82 -36.86
N ALA A 175 12.31 5.59 -35.79
CA ALA A 175 12.75 5.14 -34.47
C ALA A 175 11.82 4.11 -33.78
N ASP A 176 10.92 3.49 -34.54
CA ASP A 176 9.83 2.61 -34.09
C ASP A 176 9.84 1.24 -34.81
N SER A 177 10.93 0.85 -35.48
CA SER A 177 11.06 -0.46 -36.13
C SER A 177 12.19 -1.29 -35.54
N CYS A 178 11.89 -2.53 -35.12
CA CYS A 178 12.88 -3.46 -34.60
C CYS A 178 14.09 -3.61 -35.56
N GLY A 179 15.28 -3.82 -35.01
CA GLY A 179 16.56 -3.97 -35.69
C GLY A 179 17.48 -2.73 -35.60
N ASN A 180 17.17 -1.74 -34.77
CA ASN A 180 18.01 -0.55 -34.58
C ASN A 180 19.02 -0.69 -33.41
N GLY A 181 18.93 -1.78 -32.64
CA GLY A 181 19.77 -2.05 -31.48
C GLY A 181 19.45 -1.24 -30.21
N ILE A 182 18.32 -0.53 -30.17
CA ILE A 182 17.86 0.33 -29.08
C ILE A 182 16.40 0.00 -28.79
N CYS A 183 16.11 -0.57 -27.61
CA CYS A 183 14.74 -0.84 -27.19
C CYS A 183 13.92 0.47 -27.04
N GLY A 184 13.10 0.77 -28.05
CA GLY A 184 12.23 1.94 -28.09
C GLY A 184 11.01 1.84 -27.14
N ALA A 185 10.33 2.96 -26.89
CA ALA A 185 9.16 3.00 -26.02
C ALA A 185 7.95 2.17 -26.52
N THR A 186 7.95 1.83 -27.81
CA THR A 186 6.93 1.03 -28.49
C THR A 186 7.38 -0.41 -28.77
N GLU A 187 8.63 -0.73 -28.44
CA GLU A 187 9.23 -2.03 -28.67
C GLU A 187 9.13 -2.90 -27.41
N ALA A 188 9.07 -4.21 -27.60
CA ALA A 188 8.95 -5.16 -26.52
C ALA A 188 9.80 -6.40 -26.79
N CYS A 189 10.13 -7.13 -25.73
CA CYS A 189 10.98 -8.31 -25.85
C CYS A 189 10.32 -9.46 -26.65
N ASP A 190 8.99 -9.47 -26.81
CA ASP A 190 8.25 -10.48 -27.57
C ASP A 190 8.10 -10.12 -29.07
N THR A 191 8.13 -8.84 -29.42
CA THR A 191 8.02 -8.34 -30.79
C THR A 191 9.34 -7.88 -31.39
N CYS A 192 10.28 -7.40 -30.57
CA CYS A 192 11.57 -6.81 -30.94
C CYS A 192 12.73 -7.37 -30.08
N ALA A 193 12.83 -8.70 -29.94
CA ALA A 193 13.88 -9.33 -29.13
C ALA A 193 15.32 -8.96 -29.53
N ALA A 194 15.53 -8.54 -30.79
CA ALA A 194 16.83 -8.08 -31.28
C ALA A 194 17.30 -6.77 -30.63
N ASP A 195 16.36 -5.89 -30.26
CA ASP A 195 16.64 -4.56 -29.70
C ASP A 195 16.39 -4.52 -28.18
N CYS A 196 15.32 -5.19 -27.72
CA CYS A 196 14.90 -5.23 -26.32
C CYS A 196 15.45 -6.43 -25.52
N GLY A 197 16.16 -7.34 -26.17
CA GLY A 197 16.52 -8.63 -25.59
C GLY A 197 15.32 -9.59 -25.53
N ALA A 198 15.60 -10.88 -25.29
CA ALA A 198 14.55 -11.88 -25.14
C ALA A 198 13.78 -11.67 -23.82
N CYS A 199 12.47 -11.91 -23.82
CA CYS A 199 11.70 -11.89 -22.58
C CYS A 199 12.23 -12.98 -21.65
N THR A 200 12.80 -12.58 -20.53
CA THR A 200 13.26 -13.48 -19.48
C THR A 200 12.04 -13.91 -18.65
N THR A 201 11.24 -14.84 -19.16
CA THR A 201 10.40 -15.64 -18.28
C THR A 201 11.28 -16.70 -17.62
N PRO A 202 11.19 -16.94 -16.29
CA PRO A 202 11.87 -18.05 -15.64
C PRO A 202 11.50 -19.31 -16.42
N THR A 203 12.51 -20.03 -16.90
CA THR A 203 12.25 -21.35 -17.48
C THR A 203 11.68 -22.23 -16.36
N ALA A 204 10.83 -23.20 -16.68
CA ALA A 204 10.27 -24.09 -15.66
C ALA A 204 11.38 -24.71 -14.79
N GLY A 205 11.38 -24.40 -13.49
CA GLY A 205 12.38 -24.85 -12.52
C GLY A 205 13.60 -23.93 -12.35
N GLU A 206 13.69 -22.83 -13.11
CA GLU A 206 14.65 -21.77 -12.86
C GLU A 206 14.19 -20.92 -11.65
N ARG A 207 15.15 -20.55 -10.81
CA ARG A 207 14.92 -19.69 -9.65
C ARG A 207 14.39 -18.32 -10.10
N PRO A 208 13.30 -17.81 -9.50
CA PRO A 208 12.88 -16.42 -9.69
C PRO A 208 13.94 -15.44 -9.19
N THR A 209 14.21 -14.41 -9.98
CA THR A 209 15.14 -13.32 -9.71
C THR A 209 14.52 -12.02 -10.19
N ARG A 210 15.09 -10.88 -9.78
CA ARG A 210 14.67 -9.56 -10.28
C ARG A 210 14.74 -9.46 -11.80
N ALA A 211 15.69 -10.16 -12.44
CA ALA A 211 15.89 -10.12 -13.88
C ALA A 211 14.90 -10.96 -14.68
N ASN A 212 14.22 -11.93 -14.06
CA ASN A 212 13.24 -12.81 -14.73
C ASN A 212 11.84 -12.72 -14.11
N THR A 213 11.56 -11.67 -13.33
CA THR A 213 10.24 -11.37 -12.77
C THR A 213 9.87 -9.92 -13.01
N GLY A 214 8.58 -9.61 -12.97
CA GLY A 214 8.08 -8.26 -13.21
C GLY A 214 7.59 -8.04 -14.65
N PRO A 215 7.37 -6.77 -15.05
CA PRO A 215 6.82 -6.41 -16.35
C PRO A 215 7.75 -6.75 -17.50
N ARG A 216 7.15 -7.20 -18.61
CA ARG A 216 7.89 -7.56 -19.83
C ARG A 216 7.91 -6.44 -20.86
N TYR A 217 7.17 -5.36 -20.62
CA TYR A 217 6.92 -4.29 -21.59
C TYR A 217 7.21 -2.93 -20.94
N PRO A 218 7.56 -1.91 -21.75
CA PRO A 218 7.51 -0.53 -21.32
C PRO A 218 6.14 -0.17 -20.74
N LEU A 219 6.14 0.63 -19.67
CA LEU A 219 4.93 0.99 -18.95
C LEU A 219 4.49 2.42 -19.25
N THR A 220 3.19 2.61 -19.44
CA THR A 220 2.54 3.92 -19.41
C THR A 220 1.99 4.20 -18.02
N ASN A 221 1.62 5.43 -17.68
CA ASN A 221 1.08 5.72 -16.35
C ASN A 221 -0.45 5.52 -16.29
N MET A 222 -0.91 5.04 -15.14
CA MET A 222 -2.31 4.95 -14.75
C MET A 222 -2.45 5.47 -13.30
N THR A 223 -3.56 6.13 -13.02
CA THR A 223 -3.94 6.52 -11.65
C THR A 223 -4.63 5.35 -10.93
N PRO A 224 -4.53 5.23 -9.59
CA PRO A 224 -5.30 4.24 -8.84
C PRO A 224 -6.80 4.28 -9.15
N GLU A 225 -7.37 5.46 -9.40
CA GLU A 225 -8.78 5.65 -9.76
C GLU A 225 -9.13 4.96 -11.08
N GLN A 226 -8.34 5.20 -12.14
CA GLN A 226 -8.50 4.53 -13.43
C GLN A 226 -8.39 3.01 -13.29
N PHE A 227 -7.49 2.54 -12.43
CA PHE A 227 -7.37 1.10 -12.14
C PHE A 227 -8.60 0.55 -11.44
N PHE A 228 -9.15 1.23 -10.44
CA PHE A 228 -10.33 0.75 -9.72
C PHE A 228 -11.61 0.77 -10.57
N GLU A 229 -11.73 1.76 -11.47
CA GLU A 229 -12.83 1.82 -12.44
C GLU A 229 -12.76 0.69 -13.47
N SER A 230 -11.58 0.46 -14.06
CA SER A 230 -11.38 -0.57 -15.09
C SER A 230 -11.24 -1.98 -14.51
N ARG A 231 -10.84 -2.07 -13.23
CA ARG A 231 -10.41 -3.29 -12.51
C ARG A 231 -9.28 -4.03 -13.22
N THR A 232 -8.60 -3.35 -14.13
CA THR A 232 -7.62 -3.92 -15.02
C THR A 232 -6.43 -2.98 -15.14
N CYS A 233 -5.25 -3.52 -14.87
CA CYS A 233 -3.99 -2.88 -15.24
C CYS A 233 -3.31 -3.74 -16.29
N ASN A 234 -2.91 -3.13 -17.41
CA ASN A 234 -2.17 -3.79 -18.48
C ASN A 234 -1.11 -2.86 -19.06
N ARG A 235 0.19 -3.22 -18.95
CA ARG A 235 1.32 -2.40 -19.43
C ARG A 235 1.32 -0.99 -18.84
N GLN A 236 0.96 -0.91 -17.57
CA GLN A 236 0.75 0.34 -16.86
C GLN A 236 1.43 0.36 -15.49
N ARG A 237 1.90 1.54 -15.11
CA ARG A 237 2.37 1.89 -13.78
C ARG A 237 1.23 2.58 -13.04
N ILE A 238 0.73 1.92 -12.00
CA ILE A 238 -0.19 2.51 -11.05
C ILE A 238 0.64 3.42 -10.12
N THR A 239 0.47 4.73 -10.30
CA THR A 239 1.20 5.75 -9.55
C THR A 239 0.52 6.02 -8.21
N GLY A 240 0.87 5.22 -7.19
CA GLY A 240 0.35 5.31 -5.83
C GLY A 240 0.00 3.95 -5.23
N ALA A 241 -0.35 3.93 -3.94
CA ALA A 241 -0.78 2.71 -3.25
C ALA A 241 -2.14 2.22 -3.76
N VAL A 242 -2.30 0.89 -3.86
CA VAL A 242 -3.56 0.25 -4.24
C VAL A 242 -4.23 -0.26 -2.97
N ASN A 243 -5.18 0.52 -2.47
CA ASN A 243 -5.96 0.22 -1.27
C ASN A 243 -7.32 -0.40 -1.66
N PHE A 244 -7.44 -1.69 -1.40
CA PHE A 244 -8.64 -2.48 -1.58
C PHE A 244 -9.49 -2.40 -0.30
N ASP A 245 -10.57 -1.59 -0.29
CA ASP A 245 -11.51 -1.39 0.83
C ASP A 245 -12.88 -2.11 0.63
N GLN A 246 -13.45 -2.66 1.71
CA GLN A 246 -14.50 -3.71 1.73
C GLN A 246 -15.72 -3.48 0.85
N GLY A 247 -16.31 -2.29 0.91
CA GLY A 247 -17.74 -2.14 0.60
C GLY A 247 -18.08 -2.49 -0.85
N TRP A 248 -17.21 -2.07 -1.76
CA TRP A 248 -17.48 -2.12 -3.20
C TRP A 248 -16.78 -3.29 -3.92
N MET A 249 -15.84 -3.96 -3.24
CA MET A 249 -15.02 -5.02 -3.85
C MET A 249 -15.58 -6.43 -3.71
N LYS A 250 -16.60 -6.64 -2.86
CA LYS A 250 -17.19 -7.98 -2.69
C LYS A 250 -17.59 -8.57 -4.04
N GLY A 251 -17.12 -9.78 -4.33
CA GLY A 251 -17.33 -10.48 -5.59
C GLY A 251 -16.68 -9.85 -6.83
N GLN A 252 -15.89 -8.78 -6.68
CA GLN A 252 -15.18 -8.16 -7.81
C GLN A 252 -13.95 -8.97 -8.20
N THR A 253 -13.52 -8.81 -9.45
CA THR A 253 -12.28 -9.39 -9.97
C THR A 253 -11.38 -8.29 -10.50
N PHE A 254 -10.12 -8.31 -10.07
CA PHE A 254 -9.06 -7.42 -10.51
C PHE A 254 -7.99 -8.20 -11.27
N ASN A 255 -7.60 -7.69 -12.43
CA ASN A 255 -6.56 -8.30 -13.26
C ASN A 255 -5.42 -7.30 -13.48
N ILE A 256 -4.24 -7.62 -12.97
CA ILE A 256 -3.05 -6.79 -13.04
C ILE A 256 -2.02 -7.61 -13.81
N THR A 257 -1.60 -7.16 -14.99
CA THR A 257 -0.70 -7.91 -15.86
C THR A 257 0.28 -6.98 -16.54
N ASP A 258 1.57 -7.32 -16.50
CA ASP A 258 2.63 -6.45 -17.05
C ASP A 258 2.56 -5.04 -16.45
N CYS A 259 2.48 -4.93 -15.13
CA CYS A 259 2.25 -3.66 -14.45
C CYS A 259 3.28 -3.35 -13.37
N GLU A 260 3.37 -2.09 -12.98
CA GLU A 260 4.09 -1.69 -11.77
C GLU A 260 3.11 -1.03 -10.80
N ILE A 261 3.15 -1.44 -9.54
CA ILE A 261 2.45 -0.81 -8.43
C ILE A 261 3.49 -0.08 -7.60
N ASN A 262 3.48 1.25 -7.70
CA ASN A 262 4.39 2.09 -6.93
C ASN A 262 3.81 2.33 -5.52
N GLY A 263 3.87 1.28 -4.69
CA GLY A 263 3.37 1.28 -3.32
C GLY A 263 2.95 -0.11 -2.86
N HIS A 264 2.24 -0.15 -1.72
CA HIS A 264 1.72 -1.36 -1.13
C HIS A 264 0.42 -1.82 -1.83
N VAL A 265 0.22 -3.14 -1.83
CA VAL A 265 -1.08 -3.75 -2.10
C VAL A 265 -1.75 -4.04 -0.76
N ILE A 266 -2.66 -3.16 -0.38
CA ILE A 266 -3.35 -3.26 0.91
C ILE A 266 -4.74 -3.84 0.65
N VAL A 267 -4.99 -5.03 1.18
CA VAL A 267 -6.31 -5.67 1.18
C VAL A 267 -6.84 -5.64 2.59
N TYR A 268 -7.42 -4.49 2.94
CA TYR A 268 -7.94 -4.27 4.27
C TYR A 268 -9.45 -4.37 4.24
N ILE A 269 -9.96 -5.38 4.95
CA ILE A 269 -11.37 -5.68 4.99
C ILE A 269 -11.89 -5.23 6.36
N GLN A 270 -12.19 -3.93 6.51
CA GLN A 270 -12.83 -3.31 7.69
C GLN A 270 -14.36 -3.47 7.74
N GLY A 271 -14.89 -4.29 8.64
CA GLY A 271 -16.34 -4.43 8.81
C GLY A 271 -16.77 -5.70 9.55
N GLY A 272 -17.15 -5.54 10.81
CA GLY A 272 -18.18 -6.37 11.46
C GLY A 272 -17.84 -7.83 11.75
N GLY A 273 -16.66 -8.15 12.28
CA GLY A 273 -16.39 -9.35 13.10
C GLY A 273 -16.71 -10.74 12.51
N GLN A 274 -17.09 -10.87 11.23
CA GLN A 274 -17.43 -12.13 10.58
C GLN A 274 -16.65 -12.27 9.26
N PRO A 275 -15.98 -13.42 9.02
CA PRO A 275 -15.29 -13.69 7.76
C PRO A 275 -16.24 -13.61 6.56
N LEU A 276 -15.76 -13.10 5.42
CA LEU A 276 -16.50 -13.19 4.15
C LEU A 276 -16.64 -14.64 3.72
N ALA A 277 -17.80 -15.01 3.13
CA ALA A 277 -17.91 -16.30 2.47
C ALA A 277 -16.92 -16.38 1.29
N LEU A 278 -16.36 -17.55 1.01
CA LEU A 278 -15.42 -17.76 -0.09
C LEU A 278 -15.97 -17.28 -1.45
N SER A 279 -17.28 -17.31 -1.66
CA SER A 279 -17.95 -16.81 -2.88
C SER A 279 -17.99 -15.28 -2.98
N GLU A 280 -17.88 -14.57 -1.87
CA GLU A 280 -17.96 -13.10 -1.79
C GLU A 280 -16.59 -12.44 -1.77
N MET A 281 -15.53 -13.21 -1.56
CA MET A 281 -14.16 -12.71 -1.58
C MET A 281 -13.80 -12.11 -2.94
N PRO A 282 -13.22 -10.90 -2.99
CA PRO A 282 -12.64 -10.37 -4.22
C PRO A 282 -11.56 -11.30 -4.76
N VAL A 283 -11.45 -11.38 -6.08
CA VAL A 283 -10.41 -12.12 -6.80
C VAL A 283 -9.39 -11.12 -7.33
N ILE A 284 -8.13 -11.29 -6.96
CA ILE A 284 -7.02 -10.43 -7.37
C ILE A 284 -6.00 -11.31 -8.09
N ASN A 285 -5.85 -11.09 -9.40
CA ASN A 285 -4.89 -11.79 -10.25
C ASN A 285 -3.77 -10.83 -10.63
N ILE A 286 -2.53 -11.17 -10.28
CA ILE A 286 -1.32 -10.38 -10.52
C ILE A 286 -0.35 -11.25 -11.32
N ARG A 287 0.08 -10.77 -12.49
CA ARG A 287 1.01 -11.49 -13.36
C ARG A 287 2.07 -10.56 -13.92
N TYR A 288 3.32 -10.99 -13.99
CA TYR A 288 4.41 -10.19 -14.59
C TYR A 288 4.41 -8.75 -14.05
N THR A 289 4.29 -8.60 -12.74
CA THR A 289 4.05 -7.29 -12.12
C THR A 289 5.11 -6.97 -11.10
N ASP A 290 5.53 -5.72 -11.07
CA ASP A 290 6.35 -5.15 -10.01
C ASP A 290 5.45 -4.57 -8.92
N ILE A 291 5.64 -5.01 -7.68
CA ILE A 291 5.03 -4.42 -6.50
C ILE A 291 6.19 -3.82 -5.70
N LEU A 292 6.32 -2.50 -5.76
CA LEU A 292 7.47 -1.82 -5.14
C LEU A 292 7.33 -1.68 -3.62
N GLY A 293 6.14 -1.90 -3.07
CA GLY A 293 5.94 -2.16 -1.65
C GLY A 293 5.80 -3.65 -1.35
N GLY A 294 5.00 -3.97 -0.33
CA GLY A 294 4.60 -5.33 0.02
C GLY A 294 3.09 -5.56 -0.06
N PHE A 295 2.65 -6.77 0.30
CA PHE A 295 1.25 -7.05 0.58
C PHE A 295 0.93 -6.76 2.05
N VAL A 296 -0.26 -6.24 2.31
CA VAL A 296 -0.83 -6.12 3.66
C VAL A 296 -2.27 -6.63 3.59
N THR A 297 -2.54 -7.85 4.08
CA THR A 297 -3.88 -8.47 3.91
C THR A 297 -4.48 -9.03 5.20
N LEU A 298 -5.82 -9.00 5.29
CA LEU A 298 -6.62 -9.57 6.38
C LEU A 298 -7.36 -10.88 6.02
N ASN A 299 -6.74 -11.80 5.25
CA ASN A 299 -7.33 -13.13 4.93
C ASN A 299 -8.79 -13.09 4.41
N ALA A 300 -9.11 -12.16 3.50
CA ALA A 300 -10.48 -12.01 3.00
C ALA A 300 -10.54 -11.75 1.48
N SER A 301 -9.59 -12.31 0.75
CA SER A 301 -9.50 -12.25 -0.71
C SER A 301 -9.05 -13.60 -1.28
N LYS A 302 -9.19 -13.74 -2.60
CA LYS A 302 -8.46 -14.75 -3.39
C LYS A 302 -7.35 -14.03 -4.13
N LEU A 303 -6.11 -14.44 -3.89
CA LEU A 303 -4.93 -13.79 -4.45
C LEU A 303 -4.16 -14.79 -5.28
N THR A 304 -3.91 -14.46 -6.55
CA THR A 304 -2.99 -15.20 -7.41
C THR A 304 -1.89 -14.25 -7.86
N VAL A 305 -0.64 -14.61 -7.61
CA VAL A 305 0.55 -13.86 -8.01
C VAL A 305 1.47 -14.78 -8.80
N ASP A 306 1.81 -14.39 -10.02
CA ASP A 306 2.61 -15.20 -10.92
C ASP A 306 3.68 -14.36 -11.62
N HIS A 307 4.91 -14.87 -11.75
CA HIS A 307 5.99 -14.19 -12.48
C HIS A 307 6.26 -12.75 -12.04
N SER A 308 6.00 -12.43 -10.77
CA SER A 308 6.00 -11.06 -10.27
C SER A 308 7.16 -10.82 -9.32
N TYR A 309 7.50 -9.55 -9.14
CA TYR A 309 8.49 -9.10 -8.16
C TYR A 309 7.78 -8.31 -7.05
N VAL A 310 8.09 -8.63 -5.81
CA VAL A 310 7.62 -7.90 -4.62
C VAL A 310 8.85 -7.38 -3.90
N HIS A 311 8.95 -6.06 -3.71
CA HIS A 311 10.17 -5.44 -3.24
C HIS A 311 10.30 -5.39 -1.72
N GLU A 312 9.18 -5.23 -1.00
CA GLU A 312 9.16 -5.11 0.47
C GLU A 312 8.46 -6.29 1.17
N GLY A 313 8.74 -6.41 2.47
CA GLY A 313 8.15 -7.41 3.34
C GLY A 313 6.62 -7.40 3.31
N SER A 314 6.03 -8.58 3.23
CA SER A 314 4.59 -8.78 3.09
C SER A 314 3.98 -9.35 4.35
N GLN A 315 2.84 -8.80 4.75
CA GLN A 315 2.09 -9.22 5.92
C GLN A 315 0.74 -9.78 5.53
N PHE A 316 0.45 -11.00 5.97
CA PHE A 316 -0.84 -11.67 5.72
C PHE A 316 -1.47 -12.09 7.06
N GLY A 317 -2.79 -11.99 7.14
CA GLY A 317 -3.53 -12.39 8.34
C GLY A 317 -3.28 -11.48 9.53
N LEU A 318 -3.16 -10.17 9.31
CA LEU A 318 -2.89 -9.26 10.41
C LEU A 318 -4.04 -9.22 11.43
N LYS A 319 -3.64 -9.14 12.70
CA LYS A 319 -4.52 -8.89 13.84
C LYS A 319 -5.14 -7.50 13.72
N ASP A 320 -6.47 -7.44 13.65
CA ASP A 320 -7.16 -6.26 14.19
C ASP A 320 -7.30 -6.50 15.70
N VAL A 321 -6.87 -5.55 16.53
CA VAL A 321 -6.72 -5.69 17.99
C VAL A 321 -8.03 -6.01 18.76
N TRP A 322 -9.13 -6.16 18.03
CA TRP A 322 -10.49 -6.29 18.52
C TRP A 322 -11.17 -7.64 18.24
N VAL A 323 -10.53 -8.59 17.53
CA VAL A 323 -11.17 -9.86 17.15
C VAL A 323 -10.33 -11.07 17.63
N PRO A 324 -10.94 -12.06 18.32
CA PRO A 324 -10.23 -13.27 18.70
C PRO A 324 -9.74 -14.04 17.47
N PHE A 325 -8.67 -14.84 17.64
CA PHE A 325 -8.05 -15.68 16.61
C PHE A 325 -9.07 -16.58 15.90
N ILE A 326 -9.58 -16.14 14.75
CA ILE A 326 -10.43 -16.98 13.89
C ILE A 326 -9.57 -17.42 12.72
N THR A 327 -9.30 -18.73 12.64
CA THR A 327 -8.73 -19.35 11.43
C THR A 327 -9.63 -18.99 10.24
N ALA A 328 -9.05 -18.37 9.21
CA ALA A 328 -9.76 -17.95 8.03
C ALA A 328 -9.11 -18.55 6.77
N PRO A 329 -9.91 -18.96 5.77
CA PRO A 329 -9.37 -19.37 4.48
C PRO A 329 -8.57 -18.23 3.85
N ALA A 330 -7.31 -18.52 3.50
CA ALA A 330 -6.43 -17.62 2.78
C ALA A 330 -6.03 -18.27 1.45
N PRO A 331 -6.95 -18.31 0.45
CA PRO A 331 -6.71 -18.93 -0.85
C PRO A 331 -5.75 -18.08 -1.69
N TYR A 332 -4.49 -18.05 -1.26
CA TYR A 332 -3.40 -17.30 -1.88
C TYR A 332 -2.47 -18.26 -2.59
N THR A 333 -2.16 -17.97 -3.85
CA THR A 333 -1.25 -18.76 -4.68
C THR A 333 -0.18 -17.86 -5.25
N PHE A 334 1.07 -18.22 -5.02
CA PHE A 334 2.25 -17.55 -5.54
C PHE A 334 3.05 -18.52 -6.40
N THR A 335 3.34 -18.17 -7.64
CA THR A 335 4.09 -19.00 -8.59
C THR A 335 5.19 -18.20 -9.28
N ASN A 336 6.37 -18.78 -9.45
CA ASN A 336 7.48 -18.18 -10.23
C ASN A 336 7.79 -16.73 -9.85
N THR A 337 7.65 -16.39 -8.56
CA THR A 337 7.64 -15.02 -8.06
C THR A 337 8.86 -14.80 -7.18
N MET A 338 9.47 -13.62 -7.25
CA MET A 338 10.48 -13.20 -6.29
C MET A 338 9.84 -12.25 -5.29
N MET A 339 9.92 -12.59 -4.02
CA MET A 339 9.59 -11.71 -2.91
C MET A 339 10.89 -11.35 -2.22
N HIS A 340 11.17 -10.06 -2.17
CA HIS A 340 12.34 -9.48 -1.55
C HIS A 340 11.89 -8.61 -0.39
N ALA A 341 12.70 -8.51 0.65
CA ALA A 341 12.52 -7.54 1.71
C ALA A 341 13.87 -6.84 1.93
N PRO A 342 13.95 -5.51 1.77
CA PRO A 342 15.20 -4.79 1.87
C PRO A 342 15.60 -4.65 3.35
N TYR A 343 16.86 -4.28 3.56
CA TYR A 343 17.37 -3.97 4.89
C TYR A 343 16.94 -2.55 5.26
N PHE A 344 16.34 -2.41 6.44
CA PHE A 344 15.98 -1.12 7.00
C PHE A 344 16.96 -0.76 8.12
N THR A 345 17.43 0.49 8.14
CA THR A 345 18.40 1.00 9.12
C THR A 345 17.79 1.27 10.49
N GLN A 346 16.45 1.28 10.59
CA GLN A 346 15.73 1.40 11.85
C GLN A 346 15.41 0.00 12.40
N PRO A 347 15.32 -0.17 13.73
CA PRO A 347 14.96 -1.44 14.36
C PRO A 347 13.47 -1.73 14.11
N ILE A 348 13.16 -2.21 12.91
CA ILE A 348 11.84 -2.68 12.54
C ILE A 348 11.88 -4.18 12.38
N HIS A 349 10.87 -4.85 12.93
CA HIS A 349 10.67 -6.25 12.67
C HIS A 349 10.31 -6.44 11.20
N SER A 350 11.11 -7.22 10.46
CA SER A 350 10.88 -7.44 9.04
C SER A 350 11.23 -8.86 8.63
N GLU A 351 10.34 -9.43 7.83
CA GLU A 351 10.51 -10.67 7.09
C GLU A 351 9.97 -10.48 5.67
N VAL A 352 10.39 -11.32 4.72
CA VAL A 352 9.84 -11.30 3.36
C VAL A 352 8.34 -11.61 3.38
N ILE A 353 7.97 -12.60 4.19
CA ILE A 353 6.57 -12.81 4.56
C ILE A 353 6.47 -12.97 6.08
N HIS A 354 5.52 -12.26 6.67
CA HIS A 354 5.04 -12.46 8.02
C HIS A 354 3.57 -12.85 7.94
N VAL A 355 3.24 -14.08 8.32
CA VAL A 355 1.85 -14.53 8.43
C VAL A 355 1.50 -14.64 9.90
N ALA A 356 0.65 -13.72 10.35
CA ALA A 356 0.01 -13.80 11.65
C ALA A 356 -1.36 -14.50 11.52
N ASP A 357 -1.86 -15.03 12.62
CA ASP A 357 -3.24 -15.54 12.77
C ASP A 357 -3.70 -16.59 11.73
N TYR A 358 -3.28 -17.85 11.93
CA TYR A 358 -3.81 -19.09 11.32
C TYR A 358 -4.47 -18.96 9.93
N GLY A 359 -3.86 -18.22 8.99
CA GLY A 359 -4.30 -18.20 7.60
C GLY A 359 -4.21 -19.61 7.02
N GLU A 360 -5.29 -20.10 6.41
CA GLU A 360 -5.37 -21.48 5.96
C GLU A 360 -5.25 -21.63 4.44
N GLY A 361 -4.33 -22.48 3.99
CA GLY A 361 -4.33 -22.98 2.62
C GLY A 361 -3.49 -22.20 1.60
N MET A 362 -2.57 -21.34 2.04
CA MET A 362 -1.65 -20.62 1.14
C MET A 362 -0.72 -21.58 0.38
N ARG A 363 -0.42 -21.27 -0.89
CA ARG A 363 0.41 -22.09 -1.78
C ARG A 363 1.52 -21.24 -2.38
N PHE A 364 2.76 -21.69 -2.25
CA PHE A 364 3.94 -21.08 -2.83
C PHE A 364 4.67 -22.15 -3.65
N THR A 365 4.83 -21.91 -4.95
CA THR A 365 5.48 -22.84 -5.87
C THR A 365 6.55 -22.11 -6.68
N ASN A 366 7.80 -22.56 -6.61
CA ASN A 366 8.92 -21.87 -7.25
C ASN A 366 8.94 -20.37 -6.89
N VAL A 367 8.94 -20.06 -5.60
CA VAL A 367 9.03 -18.68 -5.08
C VAL A 367 10.40 -18.47 -4.47
N ALA A 368 11.06 -17.37 -4.81
CA ALA A 368 12.28 -16.94 -4.14
C ALA A 368 11.93 -15.92 -3.06
N PHE A 369 12.13 -16.27 -1.81
CA PHE A 369 12.08 -15.36 -0.66
C PHE A 369 13.50 -14.90 -0.36
N VAL A 370 13.76 -13.60 -0.51
CA VAL A 370 15.10 -13.02 -0.36
C VAL A 370 15.04 -11.92 0.68
N GLN A 371 15.58 -12.19 1.86
CA GLN A 371 15.67 -11.19 2.91
C GLN A 371 17.04 -10.53 2.88
N ALA A 372 17.08 -9.22 2.65
CA ALA A 372 18.32 -8.49 2.81
C ALA A 372 18.73 -8.49 4.29
N GLY A 373 19.98 -8.87 4.54
CA GLY A 373 20.60 -9.04 5.85
C GLY A 373 21.72 -8.02 6.12
N GLY A 374 22.01 -7.82 7.41
CA GLY A 374 23.05 -6.94 7.96
C GLY A 374 23.41 -7.36 9.40
N PRO A 375 24.54 -6.90 9.97
CA PRO A 375 25.13 -7.53 11.15
C PRO A 375 24.40 -7.16 12.46
N LEU A 376 24.03 -8.21 13.22
CA LEU A 376 23.91 -8.26 14.69
C LEU A 376 22.63 -7.74 15.40
N ASP A 377 22.27 -8.51 16.44
CA ASP A 377 21.54 -8.30 17.72
C ASP A 377 20.36 -7.32 17.89
N ASN A 378 20.03 -6.43 16.95
CA ASN A 378 18.96 -5.44 17.15
C ASN A 378 18.09 -5.12 15.92
N THR A 379 18.28 -5.80 14.80
CA THR A 379 17.65 -5.42 13.52
C THR A 379 16.18 -5.79 13.39
N GLY A 380 15.60 -6.50 14.36
CA GLY A 380 14.21 -6.98 14.29
C GLY A 380 13.97 -8.10 13.26
N ILE A 381 14.97 -8.46 12.45
CA ILE A 381 14.89 -9.56 11.47
C ILE A 381 14.99 -10.90 12.20
N THR A 382 13.93 -11.70 12.17
CA THR A 382 13.91 -12.99 12.88
C THR A 382 14.14 -14.19 11.98
N ALA A 383 13.80 -14.08 10.69
CA ALA A 383 13.99 -15.10 9.66
C ALA A 383 13.83 -14.49 8.25
N VAL A 384 14.07 -15.29 7.19
CA VAL A 384 13.66 -14.90 5.82
C VAL A 384 12.14 -14.87 5.75
N ILE A 385 11.49 -15.85 6.38
CA ILE A 385 10.04 -15.92 6.51
C ILE A 385 9.63 -16.28 7.94
N ASN A 386 8.53 -15.69 8.40
CA ASN A 386 7.85 -16.08 9.63
C ASN A 386 6.38 -16.42 9.33
N PHE A 387 6.03 -17.70 9.39
CA PHE A 387 4.73 -18.20 8.97
C PHE A 387 4.00 -18.92 10.12
N HIS A 388 2.93 -18.32 10.63
CA HIS A 388 2.03 -18.92 11.63
C HIS A 388 0.65 -19.20 11.01
N GLY A 389 0.57 -20.18 10.11
CA GLY A 389 -0.63 -20.53 9.35
C GLY A 389 -0.98 -22.01 9.43
N LYS A 390 -1.96 -22.47 8.63
CA LYS A 390 -2.35 -23.89 8.55
C LYS A 390 -2.41 -24.37 7.12
N ASN A 391 -2.12 -25.67 6.95
CA ASN A 391 -2.27 -26.37 5.69
C ASN A 391 -1.58 -25.66 4.51
N ALA A 392 -0.50 -24.93 4.73
CA ALA A 392 0.26 -24.24 3.69
C ALA A 392 1.23 -25.19 2.98
N VAL A 393 1.56 -24.88 1.72
CA VAL A 393 2.54 -25.66 0.96
C VAL A 393 3.55 -24.72 0.32
N PHE A 394 4.83 -24.99 0.58
CA PHE A 394 5.98 -24.39 -0.08
C PHE A 394 6.65 -25.50 -0.90
N ASP A 395 6.61 -25.40 -2.22
CA ASP A 395 7.14 -26.43 -3.13
C ASP A 395 8.16 -25.80 -4.09
N GLY A 396 9.41 -26.28 -4.06
CA GLY A 396 10.45 -25.72 -4.93
C GLY A 396 10.82 -24.28 -4.61
N CYS A 397 10.63 -23.83 -3.37
CA CYS A 397 10.92 -22.44 -2.99
C CYS A 397 12.40 -22.25 -2.65
N HIS A 398 12.87 -21.02 -2.71
CA HIS A 398 14.22 -20.62 -2.29
C HIS A 398 14.11 -19.65 -1.12
N PHE A 399 14.79 -19.94 -0.02
CA PHE A 399 14.86 -19.08 1.17
C PHE A 399 16.28 -18.57 1.32
N LEU A 400 16.50 -17.31 0.98
CA LEU A 400 17.81 -16.74 0.72
C LEU A 400 18.04 -15.46 1.53
N TRP A 401 19.30 -15.19 1.80
CA TRP A 401 19.78 -13.95 2.38
C TRP A 401 20.48 -13.12 1.31
N ASP A 402 20.23 -11.82 1.29
CA ASP A 402 21.01 -10.87 0.47
C ASP A 402 21.87 -10.00 1.39
N GLY A 403 23.19 -10.24 1.39
CA GLY A 403 24.12 -9.59 2.32
C GLY A 403 24.64 -10.52 3.42
N PRO A 404 25.21 -9.98 4.51
CA PRO A 404 25.79 -10.79 5.58
C PRO A 404 24.76 -11.75 6.21
N THR A 405 25.18 -12.99 6.46
CA THR A 405 24.35 -13.99 7.14
C THR A 405 23.93 -13.46 8.53
N PRO A 406 22.63 -13.40 8.83
CA PRO A 406 22.16 -12.94 10.13
C PRO A 406 22.38 -14.00 11.21
N ALA A 407 22.29 -13.61 12.49
CA ALA A 407 22.52 -14.50 13.62
C ALA A 407 21.42 -15.57 13.83
N TYR A 408 20.30 -15.50 13.09
CA TYR A 408 19.08 -16.26 13.34
C TYR A 408 18.88 -17.45 12.38
N TYR A 409 17.65 -17.94 12.30
CA TYR A 409 17.22 -19.05 11.44
C TYR A 409 16.75 -18.54 10.08
N THR A 410 16.79 -19.38 9.05
CA THR A 410 16.30 -19.00 7.72
C THR A 410 14.78 -19.01 7.64
N VAL A 411 14.14 -20.02 8.25
CA VAL A 411 12.70 -20.25 8.10
C VAL A 411 12.04 -20.55 9.44
N TYR A 412 10.92 -19.88 9.70
CA TYR A 412 9.97 -20.25 10.75
C TYR A 412 8.62 -20.60 10.12
N VAL A 413 8.23 -21.88 10.19
CA VAL A 413 6.94 -22.38 9.69
C VAL A 413 6.25 -23.16 10.80
N ASP A 414 5.24 -22.52 11.39
CA ASP A 414 4.44 -23.00 12.50
C ASP A 414 2.98 -23.19 12.10
N GLY A 415 2.37 -24.19 12.73
CA GLY A 415 0.97 -24.58 12.59
C GLY A 415 0.75 -25.90 11.84
N PRO A 416 -0.40 -26.55 12.08
CA PRO A 416 -0.67 -27.89 11.58
C PRO A 416 -0.80 -27.96 10.06
N GLY A 417 -0.29 -29.06 9.49
CA GLY A 417 -0.45 -29.42 8.08
C GLY A 417 0.38 -28.60 7.11
N ASN A 418 1.25 -27.71 7.60
CA ASN A 418 2.19 -26.98 6.76
C ASN A 418 3.26 -27.93 6.22
N VAL A 419 3.59 -27.80 4.93
CA VAL A 419 4.59 -28.63 4.26
C VAL A 419 5.57 -27.75 3.49
N VAL A 420 6.86 -27.94 3.72
CA VAL A 420 7.95 -27.34 2.94
C VAL A 420 8.73 -28.45 2.26
N LYS A 421 8.68 -28.49 0.93
CA LYS A 421 9.27 -29.58 0.16
C LYS A 421 10.04 -29.11 -1.06
N ASN A 422 10.99 -29.94 -1.49
CA ASN A 422 11.79 -29.71 -2.69
C ASN A 422 12.47 -28.34 -2.73
N SER A 423 12.69 -27.70 -1.58
CA SER A 423 13.06 -26.29 -1.47
C SER A 423 14.54 -26.13 -1.11
N TRP A 424 15.09 -24.94 -1.36
CA TRP A 424 16.48 -24.57 -1.12
C TRP A 424 16.59 -23.53 -0.02
N PHE A 425 17.56 -23.72 0.88
CA PHE A 425 17.75 -22.86 2.05
C PHE A 425 19.20 -22.40 2.08
N GLU A 426 19.44 -21.10 2.10
CA GLU A 426 20.70 -20.58 2.60
C GLU A 426 20.71 -20.73 4.13
N ARG A 427 21.87 -21.03 4.69
CA ARG A 427 21.98 -21.29 6.13
C ARG A 427 22.06 -19.98 6.91
N GLY A 428 21.13 -19.75 7.83
CA GLY A 428 21.25 -18.69 8.83
C GLY A 428 22.35 -18.97 9.87
N GLY A 429 22.73 -17.95 10.63
CA GLY A 429 23.79 -18.05 11.64
C GLY A 429 23.49 -19.05 12.76
N ALA A 430 22.21 -19.23 13.10
CA ALA A 430 21.77 -20.25 14.05
C ALA A 430 21.59 -21.63 13.38
N SER A 431 20.69 -21.72 12.38
CA SER A 431 20.42 -22.93 11.61
C SER A 431 19.49 -22.60 10.41
N TYR A 432 18.99 -23.62 9.73
CA TYR A 432 18.00 -23.46 8.65
C TYR A 432 16.59 -23.16 9.18
N VAL A 433 16.12 -23.92 10.18
CA VAL A 433 14.73 -23.90 10.66
C VAL A 433 14.68 -23.65 12.16
N TYR A 434 13.74 -22.80 12.59
CA TYR A 434 13.48 -22.55 14.01
C TYR A 434 12.97 -23.82 14.72
N PRO A 435 13.61 -24.27 15.82
CA PRO A 435 13.35 -25.58 16.41
C PRO A 435 12.14 -25.64 17.35
N ASP A 436 11.71 -24.51 17.93
CA ASP A 436 10.77 -24.46 19.06
C ASP A 436 9.36 -24.01 18.63
N SER A 437 8.83 -24.62 17.58
CA SER A 437 7.48 -24.34 17.06
C SER A 437 6.41 -25.11 17.85
N ASP A 438 5.26 -24.50 18.14
CA ASP A 438 4.12 -25.17 18.80
C ASP A 438 3.59 -26.35 17.96
N THR A 439 3.57 -26.20 16.63
CA THR A 439 3.33 -27.29 15.68
C THR A 439 4.20 -27.10 14.46
N MET A 440 5.35 -27.76 14.42
CA MET A 440 6.30 -27.60 13.33
C MET A 440 5.74 -28.12 11.99
N GLY A 441 6.04 -27.40 10.91
CA GLY A 441 5.79 -27.85 9.55
C GLY A 441 6.56 -29.13 9.20
N THR A 442 6.11 -29.85 8.16
CA THR A 442 6.79 -31.04 7.65
C THR A 442 7.79 -30.65 6.57
N PHE A 443 9.05 -31.05 6.71
CA PHE A 443 10.11 -30.74 5.76
C PHE A 443 10.53 -31.99 4.95
N VAL A 444 10.45 -31.94 3.60
CA VAL A 444 10.70 -33.10 2.74
C VAL A 444 11.59 -32.77 1.55
N ASN A 445 12.68 -33.52 1.35
CA ASN A 445 13.55 -33.39 0.16
C ASN A 445 14.10 -31.95 -0.05
N ASN A 446 14.46 -31.29 1.05
CA ASN A 446 15.02 -29.94 1.00
C ASN A 446 16.54 -29.96 0.86
N ARG A 447 17.10 -28.88 0.34
CA ARG A 447 18.52 -28.76 0.01
C ARG A 447 19.12 -27.48 0.58
N ASP A 448 20.40 -27.53 0.83
CA ASP A 448 21.22 -26.34 1.06
C ASP A 448 21.38 -25.59 -0.27
N ALA A 449 21.18 -24.27 -0.26
CA ALA A 449 21.16 -23.44 -1.46
C ALA A 449 22.54 -23.31 -2.11
N ASP A 450 23.62 -23.30 -1.30
CA ASP A 450 24.98 -23.10 -1.78
C ASP A 450 25.57 -24.40 -2.35
N SER A 451 25.42 -25.50 -1.61
CA SER A 451 26.02 -26.79 -1.96
C SER A 451 25.10 -27.69 -2.79
N GLY A 452 23.79 -27.42 -2.81
CA GLY A 452 22.79 -28.29 -3.43
C GLY A 452 22.58 -29.65 -2.71
N MET A 453 23.29 -29.86 -1.60
CA MET A 453 23.21 -31.10 -0.82
C MET A 453 21.88 -31.21 -0.10
N ALA A 454 21.38 -32.44 0.06
CA ALA A 454 20.18 -32.67 0.87
C ALA A 454 20.46 -32.29 2.34
N ILE A 455 19.51 -31.58 2.94
CA ILE A 455 19.56 -31.20 4.36
C ILE A 455 18.54 -32.00 5.16
N ALA A 456 18.97 -32.46 6.33
CA ALA A 456 18.08 -33.07 7.31
C ALA A 456 17.44 -31.97 8.15
N LEU A 457 16.15 -31.75 7.93
CA LEU A 457 15.32 -30.83 8.70
C LEU A 457 14.39 -31.66 9.60
N PRO A 458 13.98 -31.10 10.75
CA PRO A 458 13.20 -31.84 11.73
C PRO A 458 11.77 -32.18 11.29
#